data_AF-A0A7W5E3K0-F1
#
_entry.id   AF-A0A7W5E3K0-F1
#
_cell.length_a   1.000
_cell.length_b   1.000
_cell.length_c   1.000
_cell.angle_alpha   90.00
_cell.angle_beta   90.00
_cell.angle_gamma   90.00
#
_symmetry.space_group_name_H-M   'P 1'
#
loop_
_entity.id
_entity.type
_entity.pdbx_description
1 polymer ?
#
loop_
_entity_poly.entity_id
_entity_poly.type
_entity_poly.pdbx_seq_one_letter_code
_entity_poly.pdbx_strand_id
1 'polypeptide(L)'
;MNPIRAAMCEKLEDSDHTSVQRRIEAHSDEPEAATDADKPQAEAVDAFLAPLDLDEASAAIGPNESASAARCSDKGFLPMSLEDYLLLLDWTARQSVDGKRGRTPVCVPPILKRLGLAESNWCELVSDFGKLFSTVAGKPAVVDSLRTPHGHRRMHLRRRARELMTA
;
A
#
# COMPACT_ATOMS: atom_id res chain seq x y z
N MET A 1 -1.97 -11.77 -4.36
CA MET A 1 -0.90 -12.55 -3.68
C MET A 1 0.42 -11.91 -4.06
N ASN A 2 1.35 -11.68 -3.13
CA ASN A 2 2.65 -11.07 -3.46
C ASN A 2 3.58 -12.16 -4.05
N PRO A 3 4.04 -12.07 -5.31
CA PRO A 3 4.86 -13.10 -5.95
C PRO A 3 6.21 -13.36 -5.28
N ILE A 4 6.82 -12.34 -4.65
CA ILE A 4 8.03 -12.53 -3.83
C ILE A 4 7.71 -13.42 -2.62
N ARG A 5 6.55 -13.19 -1.98
CA ARG A 5 6.09 -14.02 -0.86
C ARG A 5 5.79 -15.46 -1.28
N ALA A 6 5.45 -15.68 -2.55
CA ALA A 6 5.25 -17.00 -3.13
C ALA A 6 6.55 -17.67 -3.64
N ALA A 7 7.71 -17.02 -3.44
CA ALA A 7 9.01 -17.42 -3.98
C ALA A 7 9.01 -17.60 -5.51
N MET A 8 8.17 -16.84 -6.22
CA MET A 8 8.10 -16.86 -7.68
C MET A 8 9.07 -15.86 -8.34
N CYS A 9 9.45 -14.79 -7.62
CA CYS A 9 10.45 -13.81 -8.05
C CYS A 9 11.29 -13.32 -6.86
N GLU A 10 12.50 -12.80 -7.13
CA GLU A 10 13.42 -12.29 -6.10
C GLU A 10 13.34 -10.77 -5.91
N LYS A 11 12.86 -10.06 -6.94
CA LYS A 11 12.76 -8.60 -6.96
C LYS A 11 11.35 -8.15 -7.36
N LEU A 12 11.02 -6.89 -7.06
CA LEU A 12 9.69 -6.34 -7.33
C LEU A 12 9.48 -6.04 -8.82
N GLU A 13 10.56 -5.77 -9.54
CA GLU A 13 10.61 -5.52 -10.98
C GLU A 13 10.25 -6.78 -11.78
N ASP A 14 10.64 -7.94 -11.28
CA ASP A 14 10.38 -9.25 -11.89
C ASP A 14 9.02 -9.84 -11.45
N SER A 15 8.20 -9.05 -10.75
CA SER A 15 6.92 -9.48 -10.19
C SER A 15 5.79 -9.35 -11.23
N ASP A 16 5.81 -10.25 -12.21
CA ASP A 16 4.91 -10.23 -13.37
C ASP A 16 3.43 -10.08 -13.01
N HIS A 17 2.74 -9.25 -13.79
CA HIS A 17 1.30 -8.98 -13.68
C HIS A 17 0.84 -8.37 -12.35
N THR A 18 1.75 -7.74 -11.61
CA THR A 18 1.38 -6.99 -10.40
C THR A 18 1.26 -5.50 -10.67
N SER A 19 0.42 -4.83 -9.87
CA SER A 19 0.34 -3.36 -9.87
C SER A 19 1.67 -2.71 -9.50
N VAL A 20 2.54 -3.42 -8.78
CA VAL A 20 3.83 -2.92 -8.32
C VAL A 20 4.81 -2.84 -9.48
N GLN A 21 4.91 -3.90 -10.28
CA GLN A 21 5.73 -3.91 -11.49
C GLN A 21 5.39 -2.73 -12.41
N ARG A 22 4.10 -2.55 -12.73
CA ARG A 22 3.66 -1.44 -13.61
C ARG A 22 4.00 -0.06 -13.07
N ARG A 23 3.91 0.14 -11.74
CA ARG A 23 4.31 1.41 -11.11
C ARG A 23 5.81 1.64 -11.19
N ILE A 24 6.62 0.58 -11.06
CA ILE A 24 8.08 0.68 -11.20
C ILE A 24 8.45 1.00 -12.65
N GLU A 25 7.82 0.34 -13.62
CA GLU A 25 8.00 0.64 -15.06
C GLU A 25 7.65 2.10 -15.35
N ALA A 26 6.46 2.55 -14.94
CA ALA A 26 6.02 3.93 -15.15
C ALA A 26 6.98 4.96 -14.51
N HIS A 27 7.48 4.69 -13.30
CA HIS A 27 8.41 5.60 -12.61
C HIS A 27 9.83 5.56 -13.20
N SER A 28 10.24 4.44 -13.80
CA SER A 28 11.54 4.33 -14.50
C SER A 28 11.51 5.02 -15.86
N ASP A 29 10.32 5.08 -16.48
CA ASP A 29 10.06 5.73 -17.75
C ASP A 29 9.77 7.24 -17.61
N GLU A 30 9.67 7.78 -16.39
CA GLU A 30 9.47 9.22 -16.18
C GLU A 30 10.69 9.99 -16.73
N PRO A 31 10.52 10.84 -17.78
CA PRO A 31 11.60 11.69 -18.22
C PRO A 31 11.84 12.74 -17.13
N GLU A 32 13.08 12.87 -16.67
CA GLU A 32 13.52 13.93 -15.77
C GLU A 32 12.96 15.29 -16.25
N ALA A 33 12.04 15.86 -15.47
CA ALA A 33 11.54 17.23 -15.52
C ALA A 33 11.61 17.92 -16.90
N ALA A 34 10.75 17.52 -17.86
CA ALA A 34 10.52 18.30 -19.06
C ALA A 34 9.39 19.32 -18.82
N THR A 35 9.80 20.56 -18.55
CA THR A 35 8.98 21.76 -18.70
C THR A 35 8.58 21.93 -20.17
N ASP A 36 7.54 21.24 -20.65
CA ASP A 36 6.90 21.62 -21.93
C ASP A 36 5.48 21.06 -22.01
N ALA A 37 4.51 21.97 -21.99
CA ALA A 37 3.08 21.69 -21.86
C ALA A 37 2.39 21.23 -23.17
N ASP A 38 3.14 20.81 -24.19
CA ASP A 38 2.60 20.69 -25.56
C ASP A 38 2.96 19.38 -26.31
N LYS A 39 3.39 18.33 -25.60
CA LYS A 39 3.49 16.98 -26.18
C LYS A 39 2.29 16.12 -25.77
N PRO A 40 1.72 15.31 -26.69
CA PRO A 40 0.81 14.25 -26.29
C PRO A 40 1.57 13.33 -25.35
N GLN A 41 1.23 13.40 -24.06
CA GLN A 41 1.77 12.51 -23.05
C GLN A 41 1.37 11.10 -23.45
N ALA A 42 2.33 10.28 -23.86
CA ALA A 42 2.10 8.85 -23.98
C ALA A 42 1.52 8.39 -22.64
N GLU A 43 0.35 7.77 -22.66
CA GLU A 43 -0.31 7.34 -21.43
C GLU A 43 0.64 6.42 -20.67
N ALA A 44 0.97 6.80 -19.44
CA ALA A 44 1.84 6.00 -18.58
C ALA A 44 1.28 4.58 -18.46
N VAL A 45 2.16 3.59 -18.41
CA VAL A 45 1.76 2.16 -18.34
C VAL A 45 0.92 1.83 -17.10
N ASP A 46 0.93 2.70 -16.08
CA ASP A 46 0.13 2.58 -14.87
C ASP A 46 -1.03 3.59 -14.79
N ALA A 47 -1.39 4.28 -15.87
CA ALA A 47 -2.42 5.33 -15.88
C ALA A 47 -3.79 4.88 -15.34
N PHE A 48 -4.14 3.61 -15.50
CA PHE A 48 -5.38 3.01 -14.98
C PHE A 48 -5.32 2.71 -13.46
N LEU A 49 -4.13 2.74 -12.84
CA LEU A 49 -3.97 2.59 -11.39
C LEU A 49 -4.23 3.94 -10.70
N ALA A 50 -4.84 3.87 -9.52
CA ALA A 50 -4.95 5.05 -8.66
C ALA A 50 -3.55 5.55 -8.25
N PRO A 51 -3.30 6.86 -8.20
CA PRO A 51 -2.06 7.41 -7.64
C PRO A 51 -1.85 6.89 -6.21
N LEU A 52 -0.61 6.62 -5.81
CA LEU A 52 -0.33 6.16 -4.45
C LEU A 52 -0.33 7.32 -3.47
N ASP A 53 0.50 8.33 -3.75
CA ASP A 53 0.80 9.41 -2.83
C ASP A 53 -0.41 10.33 -2.64
N LEU A 54 -0.78 10.51 -1.38
CA LEU A 54 -1.81 11.42 -0.92
C LEU A 54 -1.18 12.40 0.07
N ASP A 55 -0.85 13.59 -0.40
CA ASP A 55 -0.46 14.68 0.47
C ASP A 55 -1.70 15.31 1.12
N GLU A 56 -2.07 14.80 2.30
CA GLU A 56 -3.20 15.33 3.07
C GLU A 56 -3.04 16.79 3.49
N ALA A 57 -1.82 17.35 3.48
CA ALA A 57 -1.57 18.73 3.90
C ALA A 57 -1.90 19.75 2.78
N SER A 58 -1.65 19.39 1.52
CA SER A 58 -1.86 20.28 0.38
C SER A 58 -3.02 19.87 -0.54
N ALA A 59 -3.46 18.62 -0.49
CA ALA A 59 -4.50 18.13 -1.38
C ALA A 59 -5.85 18.82 -1.13
N ALA A 60 -6.52 19.15 -2.24
CA ALA A 60 -7.86 19.70 -2.19
C ALA A 60 -8.83 18.73 -1.48
N ILE A 61 -9.64 19.30 -0.58
CA ILE A 61 -10.71 18.56 0.09
C ILE A 61 -11.82 18.30 -0.93
N GLY A 62 -12.29 17.05 -0.99
CA GLY A 62 -13.36 16.63 -1.89
C GLY A 62 -12.93 15.62 -2.97
N PRO A 63 -13.85 15.30 -3.90
CA PRO A 63 -13.59 14.46 -5.06
C PRO A 63 -12.55 15.09 -6.00
N ASN A 64 -11.75 14.24 -6.67
CA ASN A 64 -10.83 14.67 -7.73
C ASN A 64 -10.99 13.72 -8.91
N GLU A 65 -11.87 14.07 -9.85
CA GLU A 65 -12.16 13.25 -11.03
C GLU A 65 -10.95 13.19 -11.96
N SER A 66 -10.77 12.07 -12.67
CA SER A 66 -9.59 11.90 -13.52
C SER A 66 -9.69 12.70 -14.82
N ALA A 67 -8.64 13.47 -15.14
CA ALA A 67 -8.60 14.26 -16.36
C ALA A 67 -8.46 13.40 -17.63
N SER A 68 -7.75 12.27 -17.55
CA SER A 68 -7.51 11.37 -18.69
C SER A 68 -8.61 10.34 -18.90
N ALA A 69 -9.61 10.28 -18.01
CA ALA A 69 -10.62 9.22 -17.95
C ALA A 69 -10.08 7.78 -17.84
N ALA A 70 -8.77 7.59 -17.64
CA ALA A 70 -8.14 6.28 -17.47
C ALA A 70 -8.54 5.61 -16.13
N ARG A 71 -9.03 6.39 -15.17
CA ARG A 71 -9.44 5.97 -13.83
C ARG A 71 -10.57 6.84 -13.29
N CYS A 72 -11.19 6.44 -12.19
CA CYS A 72 -12.29 7.19 -11.58
C CYS A 72 -11.83 8.45 -10.83
N SER A 73 -10.59 8.50 -10.34
CA SER A 73 -10.08 9.62 -9.56
C SER A 73 -8.57 9.76 -9.68
N ASP A 74 -8.09 11.01 -9.76
CA ASP A 74 -6.67 11.37 -9.66
C ASP A 74 -6.25 11.61 -8.20
N LYS A 75 -7.08 11.25 -7.22
CA LYS A 75 -6.74 11.33 -5.81
C LYS A 75 -5.90 10.13 -5.38
N GLY A 76 -4.78 10.41 -4.70
CA GLY A 76 -3.99 9.39 -4.02
C GLY A 76 -4.75 8.70 -2.89
N PHE A 77 -4.18 7.61 -2.36
CA PHE A 77 -4.82 6.84 -1.29
C PHE A 77 -3.92 6.47 -0.11
N LEU A 78 -2.61 6.76 -0.16
CA LEU A 78 -1.69 6.53 0.95
C LEU A 78 -0.89 7.80 1.27
N PRO A 79 -0.75 8.16 2.55
CA PRO A 79 0.08 9.30 2.97
C PRO A 79 1.57 8.91 3.00
N MET A 80 2.11 8.50 1.85
CA MET A 80 3.51 8.13 1.65
C MET A 80 3.89 8.15 0.17
N SER A 81 5.18 8.38 -0.10
CA SER A 81 5.73 8.34 -1.45
C SER A 81 5.72 6.92 -2.04
N LEU A 82 5.86 6.83 -3.37
CA LEU A 82 6.05 5.56 -4.06
C LEU A 82 7.29 4.82 -3.52
N GLU A 83 8.40 5.53 -3.29
CA GLU A 83 9.64 4.96 -2.76
C GLU A 83 9.44 4.31 -1.39
N ASP A 84 8.79 5.00 -0.45
CA ASP A 84 8.49 4.47 0.89
C ASP A 84 7.57 3.23 0.78
N TYR A 85 6.63 3.24 -0.16
CA TYR A 85 5.73 2.12 -0.41
C TYR A 85 6.50 0.90 -0.93
N LEU A 86 7.39 1.08 -1.91
CA LEU A 86 8.22 0.02 -2.48
C LEU A 86 9.18 -0.55 -1.44
N LEU A 87 9.81 0.32 -0.63
CA LEU A 87 10.68 -0.09 0.48
C LEU A 87 9.92 -0.95 1.49
N LEU A 88 8.74 -0.52 1.91
CA LEU A 88 7.90 -1.27 2.84
C LEU A 88 7.48 -2.62 2.26
N LEU A 89 7.12 -2.64 0.98
CA LEU A 89 6.65 -3.84 0.30
C LEU A 89 7.77 -4.88 0.12
N ASP A 90 8.94 -4.47 -0.36
CA ASP A 90 10.12 -5.35 -0.51
C ASP A 90 10.53 -5.91 0.85
N TRP A 91 10.63 -5.05 1.87
CA TRP A 91 10.94 -5.46 3.23
C TRP A 91 9.92 -6.48 3.75
N THR A 92 8.62 -6.22 3.62
CA THR A 92 7.55 -7.13 4.09
C THR A 92 7.58 -8.48 3.37
N ALA A 93 7.87 -8.47 2.07
CA ALA A 93 7.97 -9.69 1.28
C ALA A 93 9.11 -10.58 1.76
N ARG A 94 10.27 -9.98 2.09
CA ARG A 94 11.45 -10.68 2.61
C ARG A 94 11.27 -11.21 4.02
N GLN A 95 10.48 -10.55 4.87
CA GLN A 95 10.14 -11.06 6.21
C GLN A 95 9.25 -12.31 6.17
N SER A 96 8.56 -12.57 5.04
CA SER A 96 7.57 -13.64 4.94
C SER A 96 8.12 -14.97 4.40
N VAL A 97 9.39 -15.03 3.98
CA VAL A 97 10.01 -16.22 3.38
C VAL A 97 10.88 -16.94 4.42
N ASP A 98 10.39 -18.06 4.95
CA ASP A 98 11.18 -18.92 5.83
C ASP A 98 12.32 -19.59 5.03
N GLY A 99 13.55 -19.15 5.28
CA GLY A 99 14.73 -20.00 5.07
C GLY A 99 15.44 -20.02 3.71
N LYS A 100 15.56 -18.90 2.94
CA LYS A 100 16.78 -18.62 2.12
C LYS A 100 16.83 -17.32 1.28
N ARG A 101 18.09 -16.88 1.11
CA ARG A 101 18.77 -16.10 0.04
C ARG A 101 18.12 -14.80 -0.47
N GLY A 102 18.48 -13.74 0.23
CA GLY A 102 18.41 -12.34 -0.17
C GLY A 102 18.86 -11.51 1.04
N ARG A 103 19.57 -10.40 0.84
CA ARG A 103 19.93 -9.53 1.97
C ARG A 103 18.63 -8.97 2.55
N THR A 104 18.18 -9.45 3.71
CA THR A 104 17.13 -8.76 4.47
C THR A 104 17.56 -7.29 4.58
N PRO A 105 16.71 -6.32 4.22
CA PRO A 105 17.07 -4.92 4.36
C PRO A 105 17.48 -4.71 5.81
N VAL A 106 18.69 -4.21 6.02
CA VAL A 106 19.36 -4.21 7.34
C VAL A 106 18.58 -3.38 8.36
N CYS A 107 17.70 -2.50 7.89
CA CYS A 107 16.91 -1.59 8.68
C CYS A 107 15.41 -1.75 8.42
N VAL A 108 14.64 -1.75 9.52
CA VAL A 108 13.18 -1.64 9.50
C VAL A 108 12.78 -0.34 8.78
N PRO A 109 11.84 -0.38 7.82
CA PRO A 109 11.37 0.80 7.10
C PRO A 109 10.96 1.93 8.08
N PRO A 110 11.46 3.17 7.90
CA PRO A 110 11.13 4.29 8.80
C PRO A 110 9.63 4.54 8.96
N ILE A 111 8.84 4.20 7.94
CA ILE A 111 7.37 4.30 7.96
C ILE A 111 6.75 3.51 9.11
N LEU A 112 7.27 2.32 9.44
CA LEU A 112 6.73 1.51 10.54
C LEU A 112 6.93 2.21 11.89
N LYS A 113 8.08 2.85 12.08
CA LYS A 113 8.35 3.67 13.27
C LYS A 113 7.44 4.89 13.33
N ARG A 114 7.24 5.58 12.21
CA ARG A 114 6.33 6.74 12.11
C ARG A 114 4.90 6.38 12.46
N LEU A 115 4.46 5.19 12.06
CA LEU A 115 3.12 4.67 12.35
C LEU A 115 2.99 4.08 13.77
N GLY A 116 4.09 3.99 14.54
CA GLY A 116 4.09 3.39 15.87
C GLY A 116 3.83 1.88 15.86
N LEU A 117 4.21 1.19 14.79
CA LEU A 117 4.00 -0.26 14.64
C LEU A 117 5.29 -1.03 14.86
N ALA A 118 5.26 -1.96 15.81
CA ALA A 118 6.35 -2.91 15.98
C ALA A 118 6.47 -3.85 14.76
N GLU A 119 7.70 -4.25 14.46
CA GLU A 119 8.04 -5.11 13.33
C GLU A 119 7.25 -6.43 13.33
N SER A 120 7.27 -7.13 14.46
CA SER A 120 6.55 -8.40 14.64
C SER A 120 5.04 -8.24 14.45
N ASN A 121 4.49 -7.11 14.91
CA ASN A 121 3.06 -6.86 14.82
C ASN A 121 2.66 -6.64 13.36
N TRP A 122 3.46 -5.88 12.61
CA TRP A 122 3.24 -5.70 11.18
C TRP A 122 3.30 -7.03 10.40
N CYS A 123 4.32 -7.85 10.65
CA CYS A 123 4.46 -9.14 9.96
C CYS A 123 3.25 -10.04 10.20
N GLU A 124 2.71 -10.09 11.41
CA GLU A 124 1.48 -10.83 11.72
C GLU A 124 0.25 -10.21 11.05
N LEU A 125 0.12 -8.88 11.12
CA LEU A 125 -0.99 -8.14 10.50
C LEU A 125 -1.08 -8.42 8.99
N VAL A 126 0.04 -8.37 8.28
CA VAL A 126 0.08 -8.64 6.83
C VAL A 126 -0.08 -10.13 6.53
N SER A 127 0.50 -10.99 7.35
CA SER A 127 0.47 -12.44 7.10
C SER A 127 -0.91 -13.04 7.30
N ASP A 128 -1.60 -12.63 8.36
CA ASP A 128 -2.91 -13.13 8.76
C ASP A 128 -4.04 -12.11 8.52
N PHE A 129 -3.83 -11.12 7.63
CA PHE A 129 -4.79 -10.05 7.36
C PHE A 129 -6.22 -10.56 7.16
N GLY A 130 -6.41 -11.56 6.28
CA GLY A 130 -7.74 -12.12 6.00
C GLY A 130 -8.37 -12.83 7.20
N LYS A 131 -7.57 -13.37 8.13
CA LYS A 131 -8.07 -13.98 9.37
C LYS A 131 -8.37 -12.93 10.45
N LEU A 132 -7.52 -11.92 10.56
CA LEU A 132 -7.63 -10.85 11.57
C LEU A 132 -8.76 -9.88 11.23
N PHE A 133 -8.92 -9.53 9.96
CA PHE A 133 -9.88 -8.54 9.44
C PHE A 133 -10.91 -9.17 8.50
N SER A 134 -11.51 -10.29 8.91
CA SER A 134 -12.50 -11.02 8.09
C SER A 134 -13.82 -10.28 7.85
N THR A 135 -14.11 -9.24 8.64
CA THR A 135 -15.41 -8.55 8.63
C THR A 135 -15.26 -7.05 8.49
N VAL A 136 -14.30 -6.46 9.18
CA VAL A 136 -14.01 -5.03 9.16
C VAL A 136 -12.52 -4.83 9.44
N ALA A 137 -11.92 -3.83 8.80
CA ALA A 137 -10.54 -3.39 9.02
C ALA A 137 -10.53 -1.91 9.41
N GLY A 138 -9.65 -1.54 10.34
CA GLY A 138 -9.50 -0.15 10.79
C GLY A 138 -8.96 -0.05 12.20
N LYS A 139 -8.74 1.19 12.69
CA LYS A 139 -8.33 1.44 14.08
C LYS A 139 -9.42 0.97 15.05
N PRO A 140 -9.08 0.32 16.19
CA PRO A 140 -10.08 -0.19 17.13
C PRO A 140 -11.13 0.85 17.55
N ALA A 141 -10.70 2.07 17.88
CA ALA A 141 -11.59 3.17 18.29
C ALA A 141 -12.58 3.58 17.18
N VAL A 142 -12.15 3.55 15.92
CA VAL A 142 -13.01 3.87 14.77
C VAL A 142 -13.99 2.73 14.54
N VAL A 143 -13.52 1.48 14.54
CA VAL A 143 -14.39 0.31 14.31
C VAL A 143 -15.48 0.19 15.37
N ASP A 144 -15.18 0.49 16.63
CA ASP A 144 -16.14 0.39 17.73
C ASP A 144 -17.27 1.44 17.66
N SER A 145 -17.03 2.56 16.97
CA SER A 145 -18.08 3.54 16.70
C SER A 145 -18.99 3.12 15.54
N LEU A 146 -18.52 2.23 14.65
CA LEU A 146 -19.27 1.79 13.47
C LEU A 146 -20.39 0.79 13.80
N ARG A 147 -21.38 0.77 12.91
CA ARG A 147 -22.51 -0.16 12.94
C ARG A 147 -22.67 -0.80 11.56
N THR A 148 -23.19 -2.02 11.52
CA THR A 148 -23.51 -2.68 10.26
C THR A 148 -24.60 -1.89 9.50
N PRO A 149 -24.45 -1.71 8.17
CA PRO A 149 -25.47 -1.03 7.37
C PRO A 149 -26.84 -1.70 7.48
N HIS A 150 -26.83 -3.04 7.57
CA HIS A 150 -28.03 -3.85 7.75
C HIS A 150 -28.09 -4.37 9.18
N GLY A 151 -29.17 -4.04 9.90
CA GLY A 151 -29.45 -4.54 11.25
C GLY A 151 -28.74 -3.82 12.41
N HIS A 152 -28.01 -2.73 12.16
CA HIS A 152 -27.43 -1.82 13.17
C HIS A 152 -26.63 -2.51 14.29
N ARG A 153 -25.94 -3.62 13.99
CA ARG A 153 -25.13 -4.33 14.97
C ARG A 153 -23.80 -3.63 15.16
N ARG A 154 -23.26 -3.67 16.39
CA ARG A 154 -21.92 -3.14 16.68
C ARG A 154 -20.86 -3.93 15.94
N MET A 155 -19.91 -3.22 15.33
CA MET A 155 -18.71 -3.84 14.77
C MET A 155 -17.61 -3.88 15.82
N HIS A 156 -16.86 -4.97 15.82
CA HIS A 156 -15.71 -5.14 16.69
C HIS A 156 -14.60 -5.86 15.93
N LEU A 157 -13.37 -5.47 16.20
CA LEU A 157 -12.20 -6.21 15.77
C LEU A 157 -12.04 -7.47 16.61
N ARG A 158 -11.43 -8.50 16.01
CA ARG A 158 -10.97 -9.67 16.76
C ARG A 158 -9.98 -9.24 17.84
N ARG A 159 -9.97 -9.95 18.96
CA ARG A 159 -9.09 -9.65 20.10
C ARG A 159 -7.62 -9.51 19.68
N ARG A 160 -7.10 -10.46 18.90
CA ARG A 160 -5.71 -10.43 18.42
C ARG A 160 -5.40 -9.20 17.57
N ALA A 161 -6.29 -8.84 16.65
CA ALA A 161 -6.14 -7.66 15.80
C ALA A 161 -6.06 -6.36 16.64
N ARG A 162 -6.81 -6.28 17.75
CA ARG A 162 -6.71 -5.16 18.70
C ARG A 162 -5.35 -5.12 19.38
N GLU A 163 -4.91 -6.24 19.95
CA GLU A 163 -3.63 -6.34 20.67
C GLU A 163 -2.47 -5.88 19.78
N LEU A 164 -2.43 -6.30 18.51
CA LEU A 164 -1.39 -5.92 17.55
C LEU A 164 -1.37 -4.43 17.18
N MET A 165 -2.51 -3.73 17.33
CA MET A 165 -2.65 -2.31 17.01
C MET A 165 -2.48 -1.38 18.22
N THR A 166 -2.41 -1.94 19.43
CA THR A 166 -2.29 -1.18 20.69
C THR A 166 -0.97 -1.40 21.43
N ALA A 167 -0.17 -2.37 20.98
CA ALA A 167 1.13 -2.73 21.53
C ALA A 167 2.26 -2.02 20.78
#